data_AF-A0A177CC62-F1
#
_entry.id   AF-A0A177CC62-F1
#
_cell.length_a   1.000
_cell.length_b   1.000
_cell.length_c   1.000
_cell.angle_alpha   90.00
_cell.angle_beta   90.00
_cell.angle_gamma   90.00
#
_symmetry.space_group_name_H-M   'P 1'
#
loop_
_entity.id
_entity.type
_entity.pdbx_description
1 polymer ?
#
loop_
_entity_poly.entity_id
_entity_poly.type
_entity_poly.pdbx_seq_one_letter_code
_entity_poly.pdbx_strand_id
1 'polypeptide(L)' 'LPRTINDAISVTEALSIYYLWIDALCIQQDAGEDKDTVIANMHNIYENSFITIAAASA' A
#
# COMPACT_ATOMS: atom_id res chain seq x y z
N LEU A 1 2.83 8.71 -11.71
CA LEU A 1 2.51 8.25 -10.35
C LEU A 1 1.97 9.42 -9.55
N PRO A 2 0.84 9.27 -8.83
CA PRO A 2 0.35 10.29 -7.87
C PRO A 2 1.44 10.76 -6.91
N ARG A 3 1.33 11.99 -6.40
CA ARG A 3 2.31 12.55 -5.45
C ARG A 3 2.44 11.68 -4.20
N THR A 4 1.33 11.22 -3.63
CA THR A 4 1.30 10.34 -2.45
C THR A 4 2.10 9.06 -2.62
N ILE A 5 2.14 8.48 -3.83
CA ILE A 5 2.96 7.30 -4.12
C ILE A 5 4.45 7.65 -4.14
N ASN A 6 4.83 8.77 -4.75
CA ASN A 6 6.23 9.21 -4.75
C ASN A 6 6.70 9.53 -3.31
N ASP A 7 5.86 10.19 -2.52
CA ASP A 7 6.16 10.48 -1.11
C ASP A 7 6.36 9.19 -0.31
N ALA A 8 5.49 8.18 -0.52
CA ALA A 8 5.64 6.88 0.12
C ALA A 8 6.96 6.18 -0.26
N ILE A 9 7.34 6.21 -1.55
CA ILE A 9 8.62 5.67 -2.02
C ILE A 9 9.78 6.37 -1.31
N SER A 10 9.82 7.71 -1.33
CA SER A 10 10.90 8.48 -0.69
C SER A 10 11.00 8.21 0.82
N VAL A 11 9.87 8.05 1.51
CA VAL A 11 9.86 7.67 2.94
C VAL A 11 10.44 6.27 3.14
N THR A 12 10.05 5.29 2.33
CA THR A 12 10.58 3.92 2.45
C THR A 12 12.08 3.84 2.14
N GLU A 13 12.56 4.58 1.14
CA GLU A 13 13.99 4.68 0.83
C GLU A 13 14.78 5.31 1.99
N ALA A 14 14.27 6.40 2.57
CA ALA A 14 14.91 7.05 3.71
C ALA A 14 14.99 6.14 4.95
N LEU A 15 14.05 5.20 5.09
CA LEU A 15 14.02 4.21 6.17
C LEU A 15 14.74 2.90 5.82
N SER A 16 15.36 2.79 4.64
CA SER A 16 16.00 1.56 4.13
C SER A 16 15.05 0.35 4.09
N ILE A 17 13.77 0.59 3.81
CA ILE A 17 12.74 -0.44 3.61
C ILE A 17 12.55 -0.64 2.11
N TYR A 18 12.83 -1.84 1.61
CA TYR A 18 12.80 -2.15 0.18
C TYR A 18 11.45 -2.66 -0.33
N TYR A 19 10.50 -2.91 0.58
CA TYR A 19 9.18 -3.42 0.25
C TYR A 19 8.11 -2.38 0.58
N LEU A 20 7.36 -1.97 -0.45
CA LEU A 20 6.26 -1.05 -0.33
C LEU A 20 5.02 -1.66 -0.97
N TRP A 21 3.96 -1.79 -0.19
CA TRP A 21 2.66 -2.24 -0.67
C TRP A 21 1.74 -1.03 -0.86
N ILE A 22 1.11 -0.94 -2.03
CA ILE A 22 0.15 0.11 -2.38
C ILE A 22 -1.05 -0.59 -3.03
N ASP A 23 -2.23 -0.48 -2.46
CA ASP A 23 -3.45 -1.14 -2.93
C ASP A 23 -3.74 -0.88 -4.42
N ALA A 24 -3.56 0.36 -4.87
CA ALA A 24 -3.73 0.76 -6.27
C ALA A 24 -2.75 0.09 -7.25
N LEU A 25 -1.62 -0.45 -6.77
CA LEU A 25 -0.59 -1.10 -7.59
C LEU A 25 -0.49 -2.61 -7.37
N CYS A 26 -0.76 -3.06 -6.14
CA CYS A 26 -0.58 -4.45 -5.71
C CYS A 26 -1.87 -5.28 -5.81
N ILE A 27 -3.03 -4.65 -6.00
CA ILE A 27 -4.30 -5.33 -6.21
C ILE A 27 -4.71 -5.19 -7.67
N GLN A 28 -5.07 -6.32 -8.30
CA GLN A 28 -5.64 -6.32 -9.64
C GLN A 28 -7.05 -5.73 -9.61
N GLN A 29 -7.18 -4.49 -10.08
CA GLN A 29 -8.42 -3.71 -9.94
C GLN A 29 -9.59 -4.25 -10.77
N ASP A 30 -9.30 -4.93 -11.88
CA ASP A 30 -10.29 -5.39 -12.87
C ASP A 30 -10.80 -6.82 -12.63
N ALA A 31 -10.25 -7.55 -11.65
CA ALA A 31 -10.69 -8.89 -11.29
C ALA A 31 -11.60 -8.83 -10.05
N GLY A 32 -12.91 -8.73 -10.27
CA GLY A 32 -13.89 -8.46 -9.20
C GLY A 32 -13.82 -9.42 -8.00
N GLU A 33 -13.85 -10.74 -8.24
CA GLU A 33 -13.91 -11.74 -7.16
C GLU A 33 -12.58 -11.86 -6.38
N ASP A 34 -11.45 -11.68 -7.06
CA ASP A 34 -10.11 -11.69 -6.45
C ASP A 34 -9.87 -10.41 -5.62
N LYS A 35 -10.35 -9.27 -6.10
CA LYS A 35 -10.23 -7.98 -5.43
C LYS A 35 -10.93 -7.98 -4.06
N ASP A 36 -12.16 -8.48 -3.99
CA ASP A 36 -12.91 -8.53 -2.74
C ASP A 36 -12.22 -9.44 -1.69
N THR A 37 -11.63 -10.54 -2.15
CA THR A 37 -10.85 -11.46 -1.29
C THR A 37 -9.60 -10.79 -0.72
N VAL A 38 -8.87 -10.01 -1.54
CA VAL A 38 -7.67 -9.28 -1.07
C VAL A 38 -8.08 -8.14 -0.12
N ILE A 39 -9.17 -7.42 -0.42
CA ILE A 39 -9.69 -6.37 0.44
C ILE A 39 -10.12 -6.93 1.80
N ALA A 40 -10.83 -8.06 1.83
CA ALA A 40 -11.21 -8.73 3.07
C ALA A 40 -10.00 -9.07 3.95
N ASN A 41 -8.84 -9.34 3.33
CA ASN A 41 -7.58 -9.66 4.01
C ASN A 41 -6.68 -8.44 4.30
N MET A 42 -7.11 -7.20 4.01
CA MET A 42 -6.28 -6.01 4.24
C MET A 42 -5.87 -5.83 5.70
N HIS A 43 -6.69 -6.27 6.66
CA HIS A 43 -6.35 -6.24 8.08
C HIS A 43 -5.02 -6.96 8.36
N ASN A 44 -4.81 -8.14 7.77
CA ASN A 44 -3.56 -8.89 7.90
C ASN A 44 -2.38 -8.14 7.28
N ILE A 45 -2.59 -7.43 6.16
CA ILE A 45 -1.53 -6.65 5.50
C ILE A 45 -1.09 -5.50 6.40
N TYR A 46 -2.03 -4.74 6.97
CA TYR A 46 -1.71 -3.65 7.90
C TYR A 46 -1.08 -4.14 9.20
N GLU A 47 -1.63 -5.21 9.78
CA GLU A 47 -1.11 -5.80 11.03
C GLU A 47 0.32 -6.31 10.89
N ASN A 48 0.66 -6.89 9.74
CA ASN A 48 1.99 -7.45 9.48
C ASN A 48 2.93 -6.47 8.76
N SER A 49 2.51 -5.21 8.59
CA SER A 49 3.37 -4.17 8.01
C SER A 49 4.43 -3.72 9.00
N PHE A 50 5.64 -3.43 8.52
CA PHE A 50 6.69 -2.85 9.39
C PHE A 50 6.30 -1.43 9.84
N ILE A 51 5.71 -0.66 8.93
CA ILE A 51 5.13 0.67 9.16
C ILE A 51 3.96 0.88 8.21
N THR A 52 3.03 1.75 8.59
CA THR A 52 1.96 2.24 7.71
C THR A 52 2.13 3.74 7.47
N ILE A 53 2.21 4.14 6.21
CA ILE A 53 2.30 5.55 5.79
C ILE A 53 0.89 6.04 5.44
N ALA A 54 0.43 7.11 6.08
CA ALA A 54 -0.89 7.69 5.82
C ALA A 54 -0.76 9.17 5.46
N ALA A 55 -1.40 9.59 4.36
CA ALA A 55 -1.55 10.99 4.03
C ALA A 55 -2.58 11.63 4.97
N ALA A 56 -2.12 12.51 5.87
CA ALA A 56 -2.98 13.12 6.88
C ALA A 56 -3.90 14.23 6.31
N SER A 57 -3.60 14.74 5.12
CA SER A 57 -4.40 15.75 4.41
C SER A 57 -4.28 15.57 2.90
N ALA A 58 -5.36 15.83 2.18
CA ALA A 58 -5.45 15.75 0.71
C ALA A 58 -5.41 17.14 0.07
#